data_AF-A0AB35R740-F1
#
_entry.id   AF-A0AB35R740-F1
#
_cell.length_a   1.000
_cell.length_b   1.000
_cell.length_c   1.000
_cell.angle_alpha   90.00
_cell.angle_beta   90.00
_cell.angle_gamma   90.00
#
_symmetry.space_group_name_H-M   'P 1'
#
loop_
_entity.id
_entity.type
_entity.pdbx_description
1 polymer ?
#
loop_
_entity_poly.entity_id
_entity_poly.type
_entity_poly.pdbx_seq_one_letter_code
_entity_poly.pdbx_strand_id
1 'polypeptide(L)'
;MKRSCQALFIVPIGASKVLGDYGWEFNSLERLPESIGEYLVRYLGLKFEEEYAGIKKYTNGQINMSIFLDGNNEVESIYFQAFESFLAGIYKACQNEAVFSGAEIFIPEEMKSF
;
A
#
# COMPACT_ATOMS: atom_id res chain seq x y z
N MET A 1 10.62 23.31 -7.88
CA MET A 1 10.85 21.85 -7.92
C MET A 1 9.51 21.15 -7.85
N LYS A 2 9.11 20.39 -8.88
CA LYS A 2 7.95 19.49 -8.78
C LYS A 2 8.30 18.46 -7.71
N ARG A 3 7.58 18.45 -6.59
CA ARG A 3 7.72 17.41 -5.57
C ARG A 3 7.25 16.10 -6.23
N SER A 4 8.16 15.19 -6.50
CA SER A 4 7.85 13.85 -7.01
C SER A 4 7.09 13.10 -5.92
N CYS A 5 5.81 12.87 -6.16
CA CYS A 5 5.04 11.96 -5.35
C CYS A 5 5.21 10.57 -5.94
N GLN A 6 5.70 9.62 -5.14
CA GLN A 6 5.88 8.25 -5.58
C GLN A 6 4.70 7.40 -5.13
N ALA A 7 4.32 6.48 -6.01
CA ALA A 7 3.36 5.44 -5.74
C ALA A 7 4.10 4.19 -5.23
N LEU A 8 3.61 3.61 -4.15
CA LEU A 8 4.10 2.35 -3.60
C LEU A 8 2.91 1.48 -3.24
N PHE A 9 3.03 0.19 -3.50
CA PHE A 9 2.02 -0.79 -3.13
C PHE A 9 2.63 -1.85 -2.21
N ILE A 10 1.82 -2.33 -1.27
CA ILE A 10 2.06 -3.59 -0.57
C ILE A 10 1.04 -4.57 -1.10
N VAL A 11 1.50 -5.72 -1.58
CA VAL A 11 0.67 -6.76 -2.19
C VAL A 11 1.08 -8.13 -1.66
N PRO A 12 0.21 -9.15 -1.72
CA PRO A 12 0.59 -10.50 -1.38
C PRO A 12 1.75 -11.00 -2.27
N ILE A 13 2.66 -11.78 -1.68
CA ILE A 13 3.77 -12.41 -2.43
C ILE A 13 3.19 -13.28 -3.55
N GLY A 14 3.71 -13.08 -4.76
CA GLY A 14 3.27 -13.83 -5.93
C GLY A 14 1.99 -13.30 -6.58
N ALA A 15 1.44 -12.18 -6.09
CA ALA A 15 0.35 -11.49 -6.76
C ALA A 15 0.73 -11.14 -8.21
N SER A 16 -0.17 -11.40 -9.14
CA SER A 16 -0.03 -10.91 -10.51
C SER A 16 -0.13 -9.39 -10.53
N LYS A 17 0.64 -8.74 -11.41
CA LYS A 17 0.72 -7.28 -11.52
C LYS A 17 0.42 -6.91 -12.95
N VAL A 18 -0.77 -6.35 -13.19
CA VAL A 18 -1.25 -6.00 -14.53
C VAL A 18 -1.54 -4.51 -14.56
N LEU A 19 -1.02 -3.80 -15.56
CA LEU A 19 -1.39 -2.42 -15.80
C LEU A 19 -2.63 -2.41 -16.69
N GLY A 20 -3.80 -2.19 -16.09
CA GLY A 20 -5.07 -2.04 -16.77
C GLY A 20 -5.39 -0.59 -17.14
N ASP A 21 -6.60 -0.35 -17.63
CA ASP A 21 -7.05 0.97 -18.11
C ASP A 21 -7.16 2.02 -16.98
N TYR A 22 -7.35 1.56 -15.74
CA TYR A 22 -7.55 2.41 -14.57
C TYR A 22 -6.37 2.41 -13.59
N GLY A 23 -5.28 1.71 -13.92
CA GLY A 23 -4.08 1.64 -13.09
C GLY A 23 -3.60 0.20 -12.88
N TRP A 24 -2.83 0.01 -11.80
CA TRP A 24 -2.33 -1.32 -11.44
C TRP A 24 -3.41 -2.16 -10.78
N GLU A 25 -3.57 -3.37 -11.29
CA GLU A 25 -4.47 -4.39 -10.80
C GLU A 25 -3.64 -5.55 -10.26
N PHE A 26 -4.02 -6.03 -9.08
CA PHE A 26 -3.34 -7.12 -8.38
C PHE A 26 -4.31 -8.27 -8.18
N ASN A 27 -3.95 -9.47 -8.65
CA ASN A 27 -4.73 -10.67 -8.37
C ASN A 27 -3.89 -11.67 -7.58
N SER A 28 -4.47 -12.16 -6.49
CA SER A 28 -3.85 -13.12 -5.59
C SER A 28 -4.92 -14.02 -4.97
N LEU A 29 -4.58 -15.29 -4.74
CA LEU A 29 -5.37 -16.19 -3.89
C LEU A 29 -5.17 -15.87 -2.41
N GLU A 30 -3.98 -15.40 -2.05
CA GLU A 30 -3.62 -15.02 -0.69
C GLU A 30 -4.08 -13.57 -0.40
N ARG A 31 -4.22 -13.26 0.88
CA ARG A 31 -4.51 -11.92 1.41
C ARG A 31 -3.39 -11.44 2.31
N LEU A 32 -3.28 -10.12 2.45
CA LEU A 32 -2.35 -9.53 3.39
C LEU A 32 -2.83 -9.79 4.83
N PRO A 33 -1.92 -9.92 5.80
CA PRO A 33 -2.29 -10.08 7.21
C PRO A 33 -3.21 -8.96 7.68
N GLU A 34 -4.33 -9.28 8.34
CA GLU A 34 -5.33 -8.29 8.79
C GLU A 34 -4.71 -7.13 9.59
N SER A 35 -3.71 -7.43 10.43
CA SER A 35 -3.04 -6.46 11.29
C SER A 35 -2.16 -5.44 10.56
N ILE A 36 -1.80 -5.67 9.29
CA ILE A 36 -0.84 -4.85 8.55
C ILE A 36 -1.31 -3.39 8.45
N GLY A 37 -2.61 -3.21 8.21
CA GLY A 37 -3.24 -1.89 8.06
C GLY A 37 -3.15 -1.09 9.34
N GLU A 38 -3.62 -1.67 10.45
CA GLU A 38 -3.60 -1.01 11.75
C GLU A 38 -2.18 -0.68 12.22
N TYR A 39 -1.23 -1.59 11.97
CA TYR A 39 0.17 -1.37 12.26
C TYR A 39 0.71 -0.15 11.50
N LEU A 40 0.47 -0.07 10.19
CA LEU A 40 0.92 1.04 9.35
C LEU A 40 0.31 2.37 9.78
N VAL A 41 -0.99 2.39 10.08
CA VAL A 41 -1.68 3.58 10.59
C VAL A 41 -1.00 4.10 11.86
N ARG A 42 -0.74 3.23 12.83
CA ARG A 42 -0.11 3.61 14.10
C ARG A 42 1.34 4.05 13.90
N TYR A 43 2.12 3.29 13.14
CA TYR A 43 3.54 3.53 12.93
C TYR A 43 3.81 4.85 12.19
N LEU A 44 2.98 5.16 11.17
CA LEU A 44 3.12 6.35 10.33
C LEU A 44 2.30 7.56 10.83
N GLY A 45 1.58 7.41 11.95
CA GLY A 45 0.75 8.47 12.52
C GLY A 45 -0.37 8.94 11.60
N LEU A 46 -0.96 8.01 10.83
CA LEU A 46 -2.04 8.33 9.89
C LEU A 46 -3.36 8.47 10.63
N LYS A 47 -4.25 9.31 10.09
CA LYS A 47 -5.62 9.47 10.58
C LYS A 47 -6.59 8.93 9.54
N PHE A 48 -7.62 8.25 10.01
CA PHE A 48 -8.73 7.85 9.14
C PHE A 48 -9.37 9.09 8.51
N GLU A 49 -9.62 9.00 7.21
CA GLU A 49 -10.27 10.07 6.43
C GLU A 49 -11.68 9.65 6.04
N GLU A 50 -11.80 8.54 5.32
CA GLU A 50 -13.09 8.02 4.86
C GLU A 50 -13.01 6.53 4.52
N GLU A 51 -14.18 5.90 4.39
CA GLU A 51 -14.33 4.53 3.88
C GLU A 51 -15.46 4.51 2.86
N TYR A 52 -15.18 3.94 1.69
CA TYR A 52 -16.16 3.78 0.63
C TYR A 52 -15.83 2.60 -0.26
N ALA A 53 -16.83 1.76 -0.56
CA ALA A 53 -16.74 0.63 -1.49
C ALA A 53 -15.53 -0.31 -1.24
N GLY A 54 -15.31 -0.71 0.01
CA GLY A 54 -14.20 -1.60 0.38
C GLY A 54 -12.83 -0.92 0.45
N ILE A 55 -12.78 0.41 0.34
CA ILE A 55 -11.53 1.18 0.42
C ILE A 55 -11.54 2.03 1.68
N LYS A 56 -10.58 1.79 2.57
CA LYS A 56 -10.33 2.63 3.75
C LYS A 56 -9.17 3.59 3.49
N LYS A 57 -9.41 4.89 3.61
CA LYS A 57 -8.40 5.93 3.36
C LYS A 57 -7.89 6.55 4.66
N TYR A 58 -6.59 6.80 4.68
CA TYR A 58 -5.90 7.42 5.79
C TYR A 58 -4.89 8.44 5.29
N THR A 59 -4.71 9.52 6.05
CA THR A 59 -3.71 10.54 5.73
C THR A 59 -3.15 11.21 6.98
N ASN A 60 -1.93 11.74 6.87
CA ASN A 60 -1.36 12.71 7.81
C ASN A 60 -1.00 14.04 7.11
N GLY A 61 -1.51 14.25 5.89
CA GLY A 61 -1.21 15.41 5.03
C GLY A 61 0.08 15.28 4.20
N GLN A 62 0.94 14.30 4.50
CA GLN A 62 2.20 14.04 3.81
C GLN A 62 2.24 12.67 3.13
N ILE A 63 1.55 11.71 3.74
CA ILE A 63 1.36 10.34 3.25
C ILE A 63 -0.15 10.13 3.13
N ASN A 64 -0.60 9.74 1.95
CA ASN A 64 -1.93 9.18 1.74
C ASN A 64 -1.78 7.66 1.65
N MET A 65 -2.60 6.94 2.39
CA MET A 65 -2.66 5.49 2.37
C MET A 65 -4.09 5.04 2.08
N SER A 66 -4.25 4.04 1.22
CA SER A 66 -5.52 3.38 0.98
C SER A 66 -5.37 1.89 1.19
N ILE A 67 -6.26 1.30 1.99
CA ILE A 67 -6.35 -0.14 2.20
C ILE A 67 -7.52 -0.64 1.37
N PHE A 68 -7.26 -1.55 0.44
CA PHE A 68 -8.26 -2.20 -0.39
C PHE A 68 -8.66 -3.52 0.27
N LEU A 69 -9.97 -3.69 0.47
CA LEU A 69 -10.56 -4.87 1.06
C LEU A 69 -11.36 -5.63 0.00
N ASP A 70 -11.34 -6.96 0.09
CA ASP A 70 -12.18 -7.79 -0.76
C ASP A 70 -13.63 -7.92 -0.21
N GLY A 71 -14.44 -8.75 -0.88
CA GLY A 71 -15.82 -9.02 -0.47
C GLY A 71 -15.97 -9.68 0.92
N ASN A 72 -14.89 -10.21 1.50
CA ASN A 72 -14.85 -10.80 2.84
C ASN A 72 -14.28 -9.83 3.89
N ASN A 73 -13.98 -8.57 3.51
CA ASN A 73 -13.25 -7.58 4.31
C ASN A 73 -11.79 -7.95 4.62
N GLU A 74 -11.18 -8.85 3.83
CA GLU A 74 -9.77 -9.19 3.95
C GLU A 74 -8.91 -8.22 3.14
N VAL A 75 -7.68 -7.96 3.58
CA VAL A 75 -6.82 -6.96 2.94
C VAL A 75 -6.25 -7.51 1.62
N GLU A 76 -6.67 -6.95 0.49
CA GLU A 76 -6.16 -7.31 -0.83
C GLU A 76 -4.82 -6.65 -1.13
N SER A 77 -4.74 -5.34 -0.89
CA SER A 77 -3.55 -4.55 -1.16
C SER A 77 -3.58 -3.25 -0.37
N ILE A 78 -2.41 -2.62 -0.23
CA ILE A 78 -2.29 -1.29 0.36
C ILE A 78 -1.56 -0.40 -0.63
N TYR A 79 -2.13 0.77 -0.88
CA TYR A 79 -1.54 1.81 -1.70
C TYR A 79 -1.02 2.95 -0.83
N PHE A 80 0.15 3.44 -1.18
CA PHE A 80 0.72 4.68 -0.67
C PHE A 80 0.95 5.67 -1.79
N GLN A 81 0.60 6.91 -1.50
CA GLN A 81 1.06 8.08 -2.22
C GLN A 81 1.79 8.98 -1.23
N ALA A 82 3.10 9.12 -1.41
CA ALA A 82 3.94 9.93 -0.52
C ALA A 82 5.01 10.69 -1.30
N PHE A 83 5.46 11.82 -0.75
CA PHE A 83 6.67 12.47 -1.24
C PHE A 83 7.89 11.62 -0.91
N GLU A 84 8.92 11.70 -1.77
CA GLU A 84 10.17 10.93 -1.66
C GLU A 84 10.79 10.98 -0.25
N SER A 85 10.73 12.14 0.42
CA SER A 85 11.24 12.33 1.78
C SER A 85 10.57 11.45 2.85
N PHE A 86 9.38 10.90 2.59
CA PHE A 86 8.63 10.07 3.53
C PHE A 86 8.71 8.58 3.22
N LEU A 87 9.25 8.19 2.07
CA LEU A 87 9.37 6.79 1.67
C LEU A 87 10.27 6.00 2.60
N ALA A 88 11.36 6.60 3.10
CA ALA A 88 12.24 5.95 4.08
C ALA A 88 11.47 5.51 5.35
N GLY A 89 10.47 6.29 5.77
CA GLY A 89 9.60 5.94 6.90
C GLY A 89 8.70 4.74 6.58
N ILE A 90 8.13 4.71 5.36
CA ILE A 90 7.31 3.60 4.87
C ILE A 90 8.14 2.33 4.76
N TYR A 91 9.31 2.38 4.11
CA TYR A 91 10.22 1.23 4.00
C TYR A 91 10.63 0.69 5.36
N LYS A 92 10.93 1.57 6.32
CA LYS A 92 11.26 1.14 7.68
C LYS A 92 10.08 0.45 8.37
N ALA A 93 8.85 0.91 8.14
CA ALA A 93 7.66 0.25 8.66
C ALA A 93 7.54 -1.18 8.11
N CYS A 94 7.85 -1.37 6.82
CA CYS A 94 7.80 -2.66 6.13
C CYS A 94 8.87 -3.67 6.55
N GLN A 95 9.89 -3.27 7.31
CA GLN A 95 10.93 -4.18 7.81
C GLN A 95 10.46 -5.07 8.97
N ASN A 96 9.24 -4.90 9.46
CA ASN A 96 8.69 -5.77 10.50
C ASN A 96 8.18 -7.09 9.89
N GLU A 97 9.06 -8.09 9.82
CA GLU A 97 8.78 -9.39 9.19
C GLU A 97 7.53 -10.09 9.75
N ALA A 98 7.26 -9.94 11.05
CA ALA A 98 6.08 -10.57 11.68
C ALA A 98 4.77 -9.99 11.16
N VAL A 99 4.74 -8.69 10.86
CA VAL A 99 3.55 -7.99 10.34
C VAL A 99 3.44 -8.12 8.81
N PHE A 100 4.58 -8.24 8.12
CA PHE A 100 4.68 -8.29 6.66
C PHE A 100 4.87 -9.70 6.10
N SER A 101 4.58 -10.73 6.91
CA SER A 101 4.64 -12.12 6.44
C SER A 101 3.71 -12.32 5.26
N GLY A 102 4.25 -12.83 4.15
CA GLY A 102 3.47 -13.03 2.92
C GLY A 102 3.24 -11.77 2.08
N ALA A 103 3.89 -10.64 2.40
CA ALA A 103 3.76 -9.38 1.68
C ALA A 103 5.03 -9.01 0.90
N GLU A 104 4.86 -8.36 -0.24
CA GLU A 104 5.95 -7.75 -1.01
C GLU A 104 5.63 -6.28 -1.36
N ILE A 105 6.69 -5.49 -1.56
CA ILE A 105 6.57 -4.10 -1.97
C ILE A 105 6.66 -4.03 -3.49
N PHE A 106 5.74 -3.27 -4.10
CA PHE A 106 5.74 -3.01 -5.53
C PHE A 106 5.77 -1.51 -5.82
N ILE A 107 6.74 -1.09 -6.65
CA ILE A 107 6.93 0.32 -7.04
C ILE A 107 6.83 0.42 -8.57
N PRO A 108 5.77 1.03 -9.12
CA PRO A 108 5.57 1.13 -10.56
C PRO A 108 6.68 1.81 -11.34
N GLU A 109 7.37 2.79 -10.74
CA GLU A 109 8.40 3.56 -11.42
C GLU A 109 9.65 2.74 -11.74
N GLU A 110 9.92 1.68 -10.98
CA GLU A 110 11.04 0.77 -11.22
C GLU A 110 10.81 -0.12 -12.45
N MET A 111 9.55 -0.35 -12.84
CA MET A 111 9.21 -1.13 -14.04
C MET A 111 9.43 -0.40 -15.36
N LYS A 112 9.75 0.90 -15.37
CA LYS A 112 10.00 1.67 -16.61
C LYS A 112 11.36 1.38 -17.26
N SER A 113 12.10 0.40 -16.77
CA SER A 113 13.38 -0.04 -17.35
C SER A 113 13.15 -1.20 -18.33
N PHE A 114 12.69 -0.89 -19.54
CA PHE A 114 12.75 -1.80 -20.70
C PHE A 114 13.14 -1.02 -21.96
#